data_AF-A0A7Z6UXY7-F1
#
_entry.id   AF-A0A7Z6UXY7-F1
#
_cell.length_a   1.000
_cell.length_b   1.000
_cell.length_c   1.000
_cell.angle_alpha   90.00
_cell.angle_beta   90.00
_cell.angle_gamma   90.00
#
_symmetry.space_group_name_H-M   'P 1'
#
loop_
_entity.id
_entity.type
_entity.pdbx_description
1 polymer ?
#
loop_
_entity_poly.entity_id
_entity_poly.type
_entity_poly.pdbx_seq_one_letter_code
_entity_poly.pdbx_strand_id
1 'polypeptide(L)'
;LHAPDKFKDSMSKDAFSVWSRKQKGIISFVGSVPCYDCGECIAVCPVGALSYKDFAYTANAWELKKIHSTCSHCSAGCLISYDVRHFDTLGEESKIFRVLNDFYHNPICGAGRFAFDVSSSPKGSTNLKEAQNALKECEAVRIGGDITNEEAFLIERLRKELDFKIYNQDAYHFQQFLKVLGEIKRPSVEEIKTSNLVITIGSSIKTENPLVRYAINNALKLNKASLIAMHPIKDNALANLCRSSFCITHEVGAEEILLGMLLKMLNIESVALKSLEDSKQSIVDEAALKALEEERKKALEQAEQGCSIGENKEENKTEAATPKEEHQEENKTEVKEEKIEVPTKTTYLLLEEAGINLETYEKILALLQKSNNTLLVVGEEIYSHKQAHNIAKMLRLLAQKSAIKPILIPPSANALGIASICQLSEEIFEHEKIVGIRAQGDFTINSDDRVFGKNAVSKVDFILPSLNQIEGTITNVEGRVLPLKPALRFEGYDLSDIMQGFGFVEENLTECTHKLPTEAGFKSIEFDYLTNYFTNDRVNHRGYLLGTSHFENSVKEHEKTECEPI
;
A
#
# COMPACT_ATOMS: atom_id res chain seq x y z
N LEU A 1 -33.54 -12.56 -28.58
CA LEU A 1 -34.31 -12.92 -27.36
C LEU A 1 -34.00 -11.85 -26.31
N HIS A 2 -34.82 -10.81 -26.24
CA HIS A 2 -34.69 -9.77 -25.22
C HIS A 2 -35.13 -10.34 -23.88
N ALA A 3 -34.23 -10.29 -22.88
CA ALA A 3 -34.62 -10.50 -21.49
C ALA A 3 -35.37 -9.24 -21.01
N PRO A 4 -36.47 -9.38 -20.24
CA PRO A 4 -37.24 -8.25 -19.76
C PRO A 4 -36.41 -7.37 -18.81
N ASP A 5 -36.38 -6.06 -19.08
CA ASP A 5 -35.49 -5.09 -18.41
C ASP A 5 -35.71 -5.00 -16.89
N LYS A 6 -36.89 -5.39 -16.38
CA LYS A 6 -37.23 -5.35 -14.93
C LYS A 6 -36.41 -6.30 -14.04
N PHE A 7 -35.66 -7.25 -14.60
CA PHE A 7 -34.82 -8.17 -13.83
C PHE A 7 -33.35 -7.74 -13.71
N LYS A 8 -32.91 -6.70 -14.45
CA LYS A 8 -31.54 -6.18 -14.34
C LYS A 8 -31.27 -5.57 -12.96
N ASP A 9 -32.29 -4.96 -12.36
CA ASP A 9 -32.14 -4.19 -11.12
C ASP A 9 -32.08 -5.06 -9.85
N SER A 10 -32.37 -6.36 -9.95
CA SER A 10 -32.38 -7.30 -8.81
C SER A 10 -31.21 -8.28 -8.76
N MET A 11 -30.27 -8.21 -9.72
CA MET A 11 -29.19 -9.21 -9.87
C MET A 11 -27.86 -8.79 -9.23
N SER A 12 -27.03 -9.78 -8.87
CA SER A 12 -25.77 -9.55 -8.17
C SER A 12 -24.78 -8.68 -8.95
N LYS A 13 -24.12 -7.78 -8.22
CA LYS A 13 -23.23 -6.71 -8.70
C LYS A 13 -21.84 -7.20 -9.13
N ASP A 14 -21.72 -8.41 -9.67
CA ASP A 14 -20.44 -8.98 -10.10
C ASP A 14 -20.17 -8.63 -11.57
N ALA A 15 -18.90 -8.37 -11.92
CA ALA A 15 -18.53 -8.00 -13.29
C ALA A 15 -18.88 -9.13 -14.29
N PHE A 16 -18.68 -10.40 -13.89
CA PHE A 16 -19.08 -11.58 -14.66
C PHE A 16 -20.18 -12.35 -13.95
N SER A 17 -21.14 -12.87 -14.69
CA SER A 17 -22.09 -13.85 -14.16
C SER A 17 -22.43 -14.93 -15.20
N VAL A 18 -22.97 -16.05 -14.70
CA VAL A 18 -23.42 -17.15 -15.54
C VAL A 18 -24.87 -16.92 -15.92
N TRP A 19 -25.12 -16.66 -17.20
CA TRP A 19 -26.45 -16.64 -17.77
C TRP A 19 -26.86 -18.07 -18.15
N SER A 20 -27.77 -18.67 -17.39
CA SER A 20 -28.31 -20.01 -17.69
C SER A 20 -29.75 -19.94 -18.19
N ARG A 21 -30.03 -20.56 -19.34
CA ARG A 21 -31.39 -20.88 -19.79
C ARG A 21 -31.47 -22.33 -20.26
N LYS A 22 -32.19 -23.17 -19.50
CA LYS A 22 -32.26 -24.63 -19.70
C LYS A 22 -30.84 -25.23 -19.74
N GLN A 23 -30.47 -25.88 -20.84
CA GLN A 23 -29.16 -26.53 -21.01
C GLN A 23 -28.04 -25.59 -21.48
N LYS A 24 -28.31 -24.29 -21.69
CA LYS A 24 -27.30 -23.32 -22.16
C LYS A 24 -26.90 -22.41 -21.01
N GLY A 25 -25.66 -22.56 -20.53
CA GLY A 25 -24.99 -21.61 -19.64
C GLY A 25 -23.96 -20.80 -20.43
N ILE A 26 -24.00 -19.48 -20.35
CA ILE A 26 -23.03 -18.58 -20.99
C ILE A 26 -22.50 -17.64 -19.91
N ILE A 27 -21.18 -17.54 -19.78
CA ILE A 27 -20.56 -16.52 -18.94
C ILE A 27 -20.60 -15.20 -19.71
N SER A 28 -21.18 -14.16 -19.12
CA SER A 28 -21.27 -12.83 -19.74
C SER A 28 -20.98 -11.74 -18.71
N PHE A 29 -20.66 -10.54 -19.20
CA PHE A 29 -20.72 -9.33 -18.40
C PHE A 29 -22.18 -9.02 -18.08
N VAL A 30 -22.48 -8.88 -16.78
CA VAL A 30 -23.87 -8.66 -16.30
C VAL A 30 -23.95 -7.54 -15.26
N GLY A 31 -22.83 -7.07 -14.72
CA GLY A 31 -22.78 -6.05 -13.68
C GLY A 31 -22.87 -4.60 -14.19
N SER A 32 -23.42 -3.72 -13.35
CA SER A 32 -23.24 -2.26 -13.43
C SER A 32 -21.84 -1.81 -12.99
N VAL A 33 -21.08 -2.71 -12.34
CA VAL A 33 -19.69 -2.49 -11.93
C VAL A 33 -18.78 -2.90 -13.10
N PRO A 34 -17.97 -1.97 -13.64
CA PRO A 34 -17.08 -2.28 -14.76
C PRO A 34 -15.97 -3.25 -14.33
N CYS A 35 -15.53 -4.10 -15.27
CA CYS A 35 -14.29 -4.85 -15.12
C CYS A 35 -13.11 -3.89 -14.96
N TYR A 36 -12.22 -4.16 -14.00
CA TYR A 36 -10.98 -3.39 -13.82
C TYR A 36 -9.79 -3.98 -14.59
N ASP A 37 -10.05 -4.91 -15.51
CA ASP A 37 -9.07 -5.55 -16.37
C ASP A 37 -7.81 -6.03 -15.62
N CYS A 38 -8.01 -6.71 -14.48
CA CYS A 38 -6.89 -7.29 -13.73
C CYS A 38 -6.33 -8.58 -14.37
N GLY A 39 -7.06 -9.17 -15.32
CA GLY A 39 -6.63 -10.38 -16.04
C GLY A 39 -6.66 -11.67 -15.21
N GLU A 40 -7.18 -11.67 -13.99
CA GLU A 40 -7.22 -12.88 -13.15
C GLU A 40 -8.15 -13.95 -13.72
N CYS A 41 -9.24 -13.54 -14.38
CA CYS A 41 -10.13 -14.46 -15.09
C CYS A 41 -9.44 -15.20 -16.24
N ILE A 42 -8.45 -14.57 -16.89
CA ILE A 42 -7.63 -15.19 -17.94
C ILE A 42 -6.63 -16.18 -17.31
N ALA A 43 -6.04 -15.82 -16.18
CA ALA A 43 -5.07 -16.69 -15.49
C ALA A 43 -5.69 -18.01 -15.00
N VAL A 44 -6.96 -17.99 -14.57
CA VAL A 44 -7.65 -19.17 -14.04
C VAL A 44 -8.36 -19.98 -15.12
N CYS A 45 -8.62 -19.43 -16.32
CA CYS A 45 -9.42 -20.10 -17.35
C CYS A 45 -8.70 -21.34 -17.93
N PRO A 46 -9.18 -22.58 -17.67
CA PRO A 46 -8.45 -23.79 -18.05
C PRO A 46 -8.60 -24.17 -19.53
N VAL A 47 -9.65 -23.68 -20.19
CA VAL A 47 -10.03 -24.05 -21.57
C VAL A 47 -9.62 -23.00 -22.61
N GLY A 48 -9.03 -21.88 -22.19
CA GLY A 48 -8.67 -20.78 -23.08
C GLY A 48 -9.86 -19.98 -23.64
N ALA A 49 -11.06 -20.13 -23.08
CA ALA A 49 -12.23 -19.33 -23.45
C ALA A 49 -12.04 -17.83 -23.14
N LEU A 50 -11.31 -17.54 -22.06
CA LEU A 50 -10.77 -16.22 -21.77
C LEU A 50 -9.27 -16.29 -21.96
N SER A 51 -8.75 -15.49 -22.89
CA SER A 51 -7.32 -15.44 -23.21
C SER A 51 -6.89 -14.00 -23.46
N TYR A 52 -5.58 -13.78 -23.42
CA TYR A 52 -4.97 -12.51 -23.78
C TYR A 52 -4.83 -12.41 -25.30
N LYS A 53 -5.23 -11.27 -25.88
CA LYS A 53 -5.27 -11.08 -27.33
C LYS A 53 -3.90 -11.27 -27.99
N ASP A 54 -2.83 -10.75 -27.38
CA ASP A 54 -1.49 -10.84 -27.98
C ASP A 54 -0.83 -12.21 -27.74
N PHE A 55 -1.42 -13.03 -26.86
CA PHE A 55 -1.01 -14.42 -26.68
C PHE A 55 -1.77 -15.38 -27.61
N ALA A 56 -3.03 -15.07 -27.94
CA ALA A 56 -3.85 -15.93 -28.77
C ALA A 56 -3.20 -16.12 -30.16
N TYR A 57 -3.01 -17.37 -30.56
CA TYR A 57 -2.42 -17.76 -31.84
C TYR A 57 -0.95 -17.32 -32.07
N THR A 58 -0.21 -16.95 -31.01
CA THR A 58 1.21 -16.57 -31.13
C THR A 58 2.17 -17.67 -30.67
N ALA A 59 1.85 -18.40 -29.60
CA ALA A 59 2.62 -19.56 -29.15
C ALA A 59 1.75 -20.55 -28.35
N ASN A 60 2.17 -21.81 -28.28
CA ASN A 60 1.51 -22.78 -27.42
C ASN A 60 2.10 -22.76 -26.00
N ALA A 61 1.26 -22.97 -24.98
CA ALA A 61 1.69 -22.88 -23.57
C ALA A 61 2.82 -23.84 -23.19
N TRP A 62 2.92 -25.02 -23.81
CA TRP A 62 3.98 -26.01 -23.53
C TRP A 62 5.31 -25.69 -24.21
N GLU A 63 5.34 -24.75 -25.16
CA GLU A 63 6.57 -24.30 -25.83
C GLU A 63 7.29 -23.20 -25.04
N LEU A 64 6.63 -22.64 -24.03
CA LEU A 64 7.12 -21.49 -23.27
C LEU A 64 7.92 -21.96 -22.06
N LYS A 65 9.06 -21.33 -21.84
CA LYS A 65 9.84 -21.46 -20.60
C LYS A 65 9.29 -20.47 -19.58
N LYS A 66 8.99 -20.95 -18.37
CA LYS A 66 8.56 -20.11 -17.24
C LYS A 66 9.78 -19.59 -16.48
N ILE A 67 9.85 -18.28 -16.27
CA ILE A 67 10.87 -17.63 -15.47
C ILE A 67 10.18 -16.90 -14.32
N HIS A 68 10.41 -17.37 -13.09
CA HIS A 68 9.83 -16.77 -11.89
C HIS A 68 10.63 -15.55 -11.44
N SER A 69 9.96 -14.40 -11.38
CA SER A 69 10.55 -13.11 -11.02
C SER A 69 9.60 -12.33 -10.10
N THR A 70 10.00 -11.12 -9.74
CA THR A 70 9.22 -10.23 -8.88
C THR A 70 8.72 -9.03 -9.67
N CYS A 71 7.46 -8.65 -9.48
CA CYS A 71 6.88 -7.47 -10.08
C CYS A 71 7.38 -6.19 -9.38
N SER A 72 7.83 -5.21 -10.16
CA SER A 72 8.38 -3.94 -9.70
C SER A 72 7.47 -2.72 -9.97
N HIS A 73 6.18 -2.91 -10.28
CA HIS A 73 5.28 -1.78 -10.54
C HIS A 73 4.74 -1.09 -9.27
N CYS A 74 4.72 -1.77 -8.14
CA CYS A 74 4.26 -1.21 -6.86
C CYS A 74 4.98 -1.90 -5.70
N SER A 75 4.85 -1.35 -4.49
CA SER A 75 5.52 -1.83 -3.28
C SER A 75 5.08 -3.23 -2.81
N ALA A 76 4.10 -3.86 -3.45
CA ALA A 76 3.66 -5.23 -3.11
C ALA A 76 4.72 -6.31 -3.41
N GLY A 77 5.48 -6.14 -4.50
CA GLY A 77 6.45 -7.16 -4.94
C GLY A 77 5.80 -8.50 -5.29
N CYS A 78 4.73 -8.50 -6.09
CA CYS A 78 4.00 -9.72 -6.49
C CYS A 78 4.94 -10.76 -7.15
N LEU A 79 4.78 -12.05 -6.82
CA LEU A 79 5.41 -13.14 -7.57
C LEU A 79 4.75 -13.25 -8.95
N ILE A 80 5.56 -13.16 -9.99
CA ILE A 80 5.15 -13.28 -11.38
C ILE A 80 5.98 -14.34 -12.10
N SER A 81 5.41 -14.87 -13.17
CA SER A 81 6.09 -15.84 -14.04
C SER A 81 6.03 -15.31 -15.46
N TYR A 82 7.19 -14.98 -16.01
CA TYR A 82 7.33 -14.62 -17.41
C TYR A 82 7.30 -15.91 -18.24
N ASP A 83 6.35 -16.03 -19.16
CA ASP A 83 6.33 -17.09 -20.16
C ASP A 83 7.11 -16.59 -21.38
N VAL A 84 8.32 -17.13 -21.57
CA VAL A 84 9.29 -16.67 -22.56
C VAL A 84 9.57 -17.77 -23.57
N ARG A 85 9.75 -17.39 -24.84
CA ARG A 85 10.20 -18.30 -25.89
C ARG A 85 11.13 -17.56 -26.86
N HIS A 86 12.05 -18.31 -27.46
CA HIS A 86 12.90 -17.82 -28.55
C HIS A 86 12.08 -17.64 -29.84
N PHE A 87 12.36 -16.59 -30.58
CA PHE A 87 11.69 -16.29 -31.85
C PHE A 87 12.42 -16.93 -33.04
N ASP A 88 13.75 -16.99 -32.97
CA ASP A 88 14.60 -17.45 -34.07
C ASP A 88 15.03 -18.91 -33.94
N THR A 89 15.32 -19.55 -35.08
CA THR A 89 15.88 -20.90 -35.14
C THR A 89 17.24 -21.04 -34.43
N LEU A 90 17.98 -19.94 -34.32
CA LEU A 90 19.26 -19.86 -33.60
C LEU A 90 19.08 -19.63 -32.09
N GLY A 91 17.87 -19.27 -31.64
CA GLY A 91 17.58 -19.07 -30.21
C GLY A 91 18.07 -17.74 -29.63
N GLU A 92 18.56 -16.82 -30.45
CA GLU A 92 19.24 -15.60 -30.00
C GLU A 92 18.28 -14.52 -29.50
N GLU A 93 17.12 -14.35 -30.14
CA GLU A 93 16.10 -13.41 -29.70
C GLU A 93 15.01 -14.09 -28.87
N SER A 94 14.84 -13.66 -27.62
CA SER A 94 13.76 -14.10 -26.72
C SER A 94 12.66 -13.04 -26.60
N LYS A 95 11.40 -13.46 -26.53
CA LYS A 95 10.26 -12.57 -26.27
C LYS A 95 9.41 -13.08 -25.12
N ILE A 96 8.90 -12.16 -24.28
CA ILE A 96 7.87 -12.45 -23.28
C ILE A 96 6.52 -12.48 -24.02
N PHE A 97 5.80 -13.60 -23.90
CA PHE A 97 4.50 -13.78 -24.54
C PHE A 97 3.33 -13.41 -23.63
N ARG A 98 3.49 -13.66 -22.32
CA ARG A 98 2.52 -13.30 -21.28
C ARG A 98 3.16 -13.37 -19.90
N VAL A 99 2.50 -12.74 -18.93
CA VAL A 99 2.83 -12.86 -17.51
C VAL A 99 1.74 -13.64 -16.78
N LEU A 100 2.15 -14.69 -16.10
CA LEU A 100 1.30 -15.50 -15.24
C LEU A 100 1.64 -15.29 -13.76
N ASN A 101 0.77 -15.77 -12.91
CA ASN A 101 0.92 -15.81 -11.46
C ASN A 101 0.43 -17.18 -10.97
N ASP A 102 0.83 -17.54 -9.76
CA ASP A 102 0.14 -18.59 -9.04
C ASP A 102 -1.12 -17.99 -8.38
N PHE A 103 -2.26 -18.21 -9.02
CA PHE A 103 -3.54 -17.65 -8.61
C PHE A 103 -4.01 -18.18 -7.24
N TYR A 104 -3.47 -19.30 -6.73
CA TYR A 104 -3.80 -19.79 -5.38
C TYR A 104 -3.12 -18.96 -4.28
N HIS A 105 -1.93 -18.43 -4.55
CA HIS A 105 -1.10 -17.76 -3.56
C HIS A 105 -1.12 -16.24 -3.71
N ASN A 106 -1.04 -15.76 -4.95
CA ASN A 106 -0.78 -14.35 -5.24
C ASN A 106 -1.55 -13.83 -6.46
N PRO A 107 -2.71 -13.17 -6.30
CA PRO A 107 -3.34 -12.44 -7.40
C PRO A 107 -2.46 -11.25 -7.81
N ILE A 108 -2.46 -10.89 -9.10
CA ILE A 108 -1.73 -9.71 -9.57
C ILE A 108 -2.66 -8.70 -10.24
N CYS A 109 -2.24 -7.44 -10.26
CA CYS A 109 -3.00 -6.36 -10.89
C CYS A 109 -2.77 -6.32 -12.41
N GLY A 110 -3.59 -5.52 -13.12
CA GLY A 110 -3.48 -5.33 -14.57
C GLY A 110 -2.10 -4.82 -15.00
N ALA A 111 -1.47 -3.92 -14.22
CA ALA A 111 -0.12 -3.43 -14.50
C ALA A 111 0.90 -4.58 -14.52
N GLY A 112 0.97 -5.39 -13.45
CA GLY A 112 1.86 -6.56 -13.41
C GLY A 112 1.52 -7.65 -14.43
N ARG A 113 0.30 -7.66 -14.97
CA ARG A 113 -0.14 -8.63 -15.97
C ARG A 113 0.24 -8.24 -17.40
N PHE A 114 0.11 -6.96 -17.73
CA PHE A 114 0.12 -6.48 -19.11
C PHE A 114 1.25 -5.50 -19.42
N ALA A 115 1.79 -4.76 -18.43
CA ALA A 115 2.81 -3.73 -18.66
C ALA A 115 4.25 -4.28 -18.62
N PHE A 116 4.49 -5.47 -19.18
CA PHE A 116 5.78 -6.16 -19.11
C PHE A 116 6.72 -5.87 -20.28
N ASP A 117 6.24 -5.25 -21.36
CA ASP A 117 7.00 -4.99 -22.60
C ASP A 117 7.31 -3.51 -22.84
N VAL A 118 6.95 -2.64 -21.89
CA VAL A 118 6.95 -1.17 -22.10
C VAL A 118 8.36 -0.58 -22.26
N SER A 119 9.31 -1.03 -21.44
CA SER A 119 10.62 -0.38 -21.26
C SER A 119 11.85 -1.24 -21.60
N SER A 120 11.66 -2.42 -22.20
CA SER A 120 12.78 -3.35 -22.47
C SER A 120 13.40 -3.11 -23.84
N SER A 121 14.71 -2.86 -23.94
CA SER A 121 15.44 -2.73 -25.23
C SER A 121 16.50 -3.84 -25.36
N PRO A 122 16.76 -4.44 -26.54
CA PRO A 122 17.71 -5.54 -26.63
C PRO A 122 19.16 -5.04 -26.60
N LYS A 123 19.38 -3.78 -26.98
CA LYS A 123 20.70 -3.16 -27.12
C LYS A 123 20.78 -1.93 -26.23
N GLY A 124 21.81 -1.89 -25.39
CA GLY A 124 22.13 -0.75 -24.54
C GLY A 124 23.03 0.28 -25.24
N SER A 125 23.33 1.35 -24.51
CA SER A 125 24.27 2.36 -24.98
C SER A 125 25.73 1.91 -24.82
N THR A 126 26.62 2.38 -25.70
CA THR A 126 28.06 2.06 -25.64
C THR A 126 28.94 3.23 -25.17
N ASN A 127 28.35 4.40 -24.92
CA ASN A 127 29.03 5.66 -24.56
C ASN A 127 29.33 5.77 -23.05
N LEU A 128 30.02 4.78 -22.47
CA LEU A 128 30.37 4.75 -21.04
C LEU A 128 31.07 6.03 -20.54
N LYS A 129 31.99 6.59 -21.33
CA LYS A 129 32.75 7.78 -20.95
C LYS A 129 31.87 9.01 -20.77
N GLU A 130 30.81 9.14 -21.55
CA GLU A 130 29.89 10.27 -21.44
C GLU A 130 29.08 10.17 -20.15
N ALA A 131 28.57 8.98 -19.81
CA ALA A 131 27.89 8.73 -18.55
C ALA A 131 28.80 8.97 -17.34
N GLN A 132 30.05 8.50 -17.40
CA GLN A 132 31.04 8.73 -16.34
C GLN A 132 31.39 10.21 -16.19
N ASN A 133 31.54 10.95 -17.29
CA ASN A 133 31.80 12.40 -17.22
C ASN A 133 30.60 13.15 -16.64
N ALA A 134 29.37 12.78 -17.03
CA ALA A 134 28.16 13.38 -16.48
C ALA A 134 28.08 13.18 -14.96
N LEU A 135 28.39 11.98 -14.45
CA LEU A 135 28.44 11.69 -13.01
C LEU A 135 29.61 12.37 -12.27
N LYS A 136 30.73 12.68 -12.94
CA LYS A 136 31.84 13.44 -12.34
C LYS A 136 31.52 14.92 -12.18
N GLU A 137 30.70 15.46 -13.08
CA GLU A 137 30.36 16.87 -13.12
C GLU A 137 29.02 17.19 -12.44
N CYS A 138 28.29 16.18 -11.95
CA CYS A 138 26.99 16.37 -11.34
C CYS A 138 27.11 16.87 -9.90
N GLU A 139 26.16 17.73 -9.51
CA GLU A 139 26.01 18.19 -8.12
C GLU A 139 25.02 17.32 -7.36
N ALA A 140 24.07 16.72 -8.09
CA ALA A 140 23.09 15.81 -7.54
C ALA A 140 22.66 14.71 -8.52
N VAL A 141 22.19 13.60 -7.94
CA VAL A 141 21.65 12.44 -8.66
C VAL A 141 20.20 12.23 -8.26
N ARG A 142 19.29 12.30 -9.23
CA ARG A 142 17.88 11.98 -9.04
C ARG A 142 17.64 10.50 -9.34
N ILE A 143 17.07 9.76 -8.40
CA ILE A 143 16.86 8.31 -8.54
C ILE A 143 15.39 7.94 -8.69
N GLY A 144 15.10 6.96 -9.55
CA GLY A 144 13.76 6.36 -9.70
C GLY A 144 13.34 5.57 -8.46
N GLY A 145 12.02 5.46 -8.23
CA GLY A 145 11.47 4.67 -7.12
C GLY A 145 11.48 3.15 -7.34
N ASP A 146 11.90 2.71 -8.53
CA ASP A 146 11.94 1.33 -9.00
C ASP A 146 13.38 0.79 -9.14
N ILE A 147 14.40 1.58 -8.81
CA ILE A 147 15.80 1.13 -8.78
C ILE A 147 15.95 -0.10 -7.87
N THR A 148 16.87 -0.98 -8.23
CA THR A 148 17.20 -2.16 -7.40
C THR A 148 17.97 -1.76 -6.14
N ASN A 149 17.98 -2.62 -5.13
CA ASN A 149 18.77 -2.41 -3.91
C ASN A 149 20.27 -2.31 -4.23
N GLU A 150 20.75 -3.08 -5.22
CA GLU A 150 22.13 -3.10 -5.69
C GLU A 150 22.50 -1.78 -6.38
N GLU A 151 21.63 -1.27 -7.26
CA GLU A 151 21.81 0.05 -7.87
C GLU A 151 21.82 1.16 -6.81
N ALA A 152 20.88 1.12 -5.86
CA ALA A 152 20.82 2.06 -4.74
C ALA A 152 22.12 2.06 -3.92
N PHE A 153 22.67 0.87 -3.66
CA PHE A 153 23.90 0.68 -2.91
C PHE A 153 25.12 1.25 -3.65
N LEU A 154 25.23 1.02 -4.96
CA LEU A 154 26.30 1.58 -5.77
C LEU A 154 26.24 3.10 -5.83
N ILE A 155 25.05 3.68 -6.00
CA ILE A 155 24.85 5.13 -6.03
C ILE A 155 25.23 5.75 -4.67
N GLU A 156 24.82 5.14 -3.56
CA GLU A 156 25.19 5.62 -2.22
C GLU A 156 26.70 5.53 -1.95
N ARG A 157 27.38 4.49 -2.46
CA ARG A 157 28.85 4.40 -2.38
C ARG A 157 29.52 5.49 -3.21
N LEU A 158 29.06 5.70 -4.45
CA LEU A 158 29.58 6.75 -5.31
C LEU A 158 29.36 8.14 -4.70
N ARG A 159 28.21 8.36 -4.05
CA ARG A 159 27.92 9.58 -3.29
C ARG A 159 28.99 9.87 -2.25
N LYS A 160 29.46 8.85 -1.52
CA LYS A 160 30.51 9.00 -0.50
C LYS A 160 31.88 9.33 -1.09
N GLU A 161 32.14 8.96 -2.34
CA GLU A 161 33.40 9.26 -3.04
C GLU A 161 33.40 10.64 -3.70
N LEU A 162 32.29 11.05 -4.30
CA LEU A 162 32.16 12.29 -5.07
C LEU A 162 31.44 13.43 -4.34
N ASP A 163 30.85 13.16 -3.18
CA ASP A 163 30.13 14.11 -2.31
C ASP A 163 28.98 14.87 -2.99
N PHE A 164 28.16 14.17 -3.78
CA PHE A 164 26.92 14.72 -4.37
C PHE A 164 25.68 14.48 -3.50
N LYS A 165 24.55 15.10 -3.85
CA LYS A 165 23.24 14.87 -3.19
C LYS A 165 22.40 13.83 -3.93
N ILE A 166 21.62 13.02 -3.21
CA ILE A 166 20.67 12.07 -3.82
C ILE A 166 19.25 12.59 -3.62
N TYR A 167 18.51 12.74 -4.72
CA TYR A 167 17.12 13.20 -4.72
C TYR A 167 16.13 12.11 -5.10
N ASN A 168 15.09 12.00 -4.27
CA ASN A 168 13.84 11.31 -4.55
C ASN A 168 12.82 11.82 -3.53
N GLN A 169 11.92 12.72 -3.94
CA GLN A 169 11.04 13.42 -2.99
C GLN A 169 10.14 12.47 -2.20
N ASP A 170 9.53 11.50 -2.87
CA ASP A 170 8.58 10.58 -2.25
C ASP A 170 9.29 9.65 -1.24
N ALA A 171 10.43 9.08 -1.65
CA ALA A 171 11.24 8.25 -0.76
C ALA A 171 11.91 9.08 0.36
N TYR A 172 12.21 10.36 0.13
CA TYR A 172 12.77 11.26 1.14
C TYR A 172 11.78 11.48 2.27
N HIS A 173 10.54 11.89 1.96
CA HIS A 173 9.48 12.05 2.96
C HIS A 173 9.25 10.74 3.73
N PHE A 174 9.22 9.61 3.02
CA PHE A 174 9.09 8.29 3.63
C PHE A 174 10.28 7.95 4.54
N GLN A 175 11.51 8.26 4.14
CA GLN A 175 12.71 8.05 4.97
C GLN A 175 12.68 8.89 6.24
N GLN A 176 12.31 10.17 6.15
CA GLN A 176 12.19 11.03 7.34
C GLN A 176 11.11 10.51 8.30
N PHE A 177 10.00 10.02 7.75
CA PHE A 177 8.95 9.39 8.54
C PHE A 177 9.46 8.13 9.27
N LEU A 178 10.20 7.26 8.58
CA LEU A 178 10.78 6.03 9.17
C LEU A 178 11.82 6.31 10.26
N LYS A 179 12.65 7.36 10.12
CA LYS A 179 13.63 7.77 11.15
C LYS A 179 12.98 8.09 12.49
N VAL A 180 11.75 8.60 12.48
CA VAL A 180 10.99 8.98 13.67
C VAL A 180 10.15 7.81 14.19
N LEU A 181 9.55 7.05 13.26
CA LEU A 181 8.72 5.90 13.60
C LEU A 181 9.53 4.76 14.22
N GLY A 182 10.78 4.56 13.77
CA GLY A 182 11.60 3.43 14.17
C GLY A 182 11.11 2.10 13.61
N GLU A 183 11.54 1.01 14.25
CA GLU A 183 11.20 -0.33 13.81
C GLU A 183 9.84 -0.78 14.36
N ILE A 184 8.88 -0.91 13.45
CA ILE A 184 7.57 -1.49 13.74
C ILE A 184 7.43 -2.87 13.09
N LYS A 185 6.69 -3.76 13.75
CA LYS A 185 6.34 -5.07 13.18
C LYS A 185 5.41 -4.86 11.99
N ARG A 186 5.92 -5.14 10.78
CA ARG A 186 5.15 -5.09 9.54
C ARG A 186 4.29 -6.37 9.42
N PRO A 187 2.96 -6.26 9.32
CA PRO A 187 2.11 -7.43 9.16
C PRO A 187 2.28 -8.05 7.77
N SER A 188 2.25 -9.38 7.71
CA SER A 188 2.25 -10.07 6.41
C SER A 188 0.90 -9.95 5.71
N VAL A 189 0.88 -10.21 4.40
CA VAL A 189 -0.35 -10.26 3.59
C VAL A 189 -1.34 -11.30 4.15
N GLU A 190 -0.86 -12.36 4.79
CA GLU A 190 -1.72 -13.34 5.47
C GLU A 190 -2.34 -12.78 6.75
N GLU A 191 -1.57 -12.05 7.56
CA GLU A 191 -2.10 -11.36 8.74
C GLU A 191 -3.20 -10.35 8.35
N ILE A 192 -3.01 -9.61 7.24
CA ILE A 192 -4.01 -8.69 6.69
C ILE A 192 -5.32 -9.44 6.39
N LYS A 193 -5.25 -10.59 5.71
CA LYS A 193 -6.44 -11.40 5.35
C LYS A 193 -7.23 -11.83 6.59
N THR A 194 -6.58 -12.04 7.74
CA THR A 194 -7.20 -12.49 9.00
C THR A 194 -7.70 -11.38 9.92
N SER A 195 -7.63 -10.13 9.50
CA SER A 195 -8.05 -8.98 10.31
C SER A 195 -9.57 -8.91 10.48
N ASN A 196 -10.04 -8.46 11.65
CA ASN A 196 -11.48 -8.30 11.96
C ASN A 196 -11.95 -6.85 11.80
N LEU A 197 -11.04 -5.90 11.97
CA LEU A 197 -11.26 -4.48 11.71
C LEU A 197 -10.09 -3.95 10.89
N VAL A 198 -10.40 -3.24 9.82
CA VAL A 198 -9.40 -2.55 8.99
C VAL A 198 -9.73 -1.07 9.03
N ILE A 199 -8.76 -0.26 9.42
CA ILE A 199 -8.84 1.21 9.41
C ILE A 199 -7.82 1.69 8.40
N THR A 200 -8.18 2.61 7.51
CA THR A 200 -7.24 3.20 6.55
C THR A 200 -7.23 4.71 6.69
N ILE A 201 -6.04 5.32 6.71
CA ILE A 201 -5.85 6.77 6.81
C ILE A 201 -4.89 7.20 5.70
N GLY A 202 -5.27 8.23 4.94
CA GLY A 202 -4.43 8.85 3.90
C GLY A 202 -3.96 7.88 2.81
N SER A 203 -4.73 6.81 2.57
CA SER A 203 -4.45 5.81 1.53
C SER A 203 -5.61 5.67 0.58
N SER A 204 -5.32 5.81 -0.71
CA SER A 204 -6.19 5.32 -1.78
C SER A 204 -5.98 3.82 -1.97
N ILE A 205 -6.67 3.01 -1.15
CA ILE A 205 -6.64 1.53 -1.18
C ILE A 205 -6.86 0.99 -2.60
N LYS A 206 -7.65 1.70 -3.42
CA LYS A 206 -8.00 1.28 -4.77
C LYS A 206 -6.79 1.21 -5.71
N THR A 207 -5.84 2.15 -5.58
CA THR A 207 -4.80 2.42 -6.58
C THR A 207 -3.39 2.15 -6.08
N GLU A 208 -3.09 2.46 -4.82
CA GLU A 208 -1.70 2.43 -4.31
C GLU A 208 -1.12 1.02 -4.26
N ASN A 209 -1.82 0.10 -3.60
CA ASN A 209 -1.36 -1.27 -3.45
C ASN A 209 -2.49 -2.28 -3.70
N PRO A 210 -2.63 -2.77 -4.95
CA PRO A 210 -3.69 -3.71 -5.31
C PRO A 210 -3.65 -5.03 -4.52
N LEU A 211 -2.46 -5.51 -4.12
CA LEU A 211 -2.33 -6.75 -3.36
C LEU A 211 -2.88 -6.59 -1.94
N VAL A 212 -2.56 -5.48 -1.27
CA VAL A 212 -3.14 -5.12 0.03
C VAL A 212 -4.65 -4.97 -0.08
N ARG A 213 -5.15 -4.33 -1.14
CA ARG A 213 -6.60 -4.25 -1.42
C ARG A 213 -7.24 -5.63 -1.54
N TYR A 214 -6.63 -6.57 -2.27
CA TYR A 214 -7.15 -7.93 -2.39
C TYR A 214 -7.15 -8.66 -1.04
N ALA A 215 -6.12 -8.45 -0.22
CA ALA A 215 -6.05 -9.01 1.13
C ALA A 215 -7.15 -8.43 2.05
N ILE A 216 -7.38 -7.12 2.01
CA ILE A 216 -8.48 -6.46 2.74
C ILE A 216 -9.83 -7.00 2.26
N ASN A 217 -10.05 -7.12 0.95
CA ASN A 217 -11.30 -7.66 0.41
C ASN A 217 -11.57 -9.10 0.89
N ASN A 218 -10.53 -9.93 1.02
CA ASN A 218 -10.66 -11.25 1.61
C ASN A 218 -11.05 -11.19 3.09
N ALA A 219 -10.47 -10.28 3.88
CA ALA A 219 -10.87 -10.07 5.26
C ALA A 219 -12.36 -9.65 5.37
N LEU A 220 -12.80 -8.73 4.50
CA LEU A 220 -14.19 -8.25 4.49
C LEU A 220 -15.18 -9.33 4.07
N LYS A 221 -14.87 -10.10 3.02
CA LYS A 221 -15.82 -11.10 2.47
C LYS A 221 -15.80 -12.43 3.21
N LEU A 222 -14.61 -12.94 3.57
CA LEU A 222 -14.46 -14.25 4.20
C LEU A 222 -14.62 -14.16 5.72
N ASN A 223 -13.99 -13.16 6.35
CA ASN A 223 -13.99 -13.01 7.81
C ASN A 223 -15.05 -12.01 8.31
N LYS A 224 -15.86 -11.44 7.41
CA LYS A 224 -16.90 -10.45 7.73
C LYS A 224 -16.34 -9.25 8.53
N ALA A 225 -15.11 -8.87 8.23
CA ALA A 225 -14.46 -7.74 8.88
C ALA A 225 -15.22 -6.42 8.60
N SER A 226 -14.99 -5.43 9.45
CA SER A 226 -15.45 -4.06 9.22
C SER A 226 -14.32 -3.22 8.60
N LEU A 227 -14.67 -2.32 7.68
CA LEU A 227 -13.72 -1.38 7.07
C LEU A 227 -14.10 0.04 7.50
N ILE A 228 -13.13 0.80 7.98
CA ILE A 228 -13.24 2.24 8.23
C ILE A 228 -12.23 2.93 7.31
N ALA A 229 -12.71 3.55 6.24
CA ALA A 229 -11.88 4.26 5.29
C ALA A 229 -11.95 5.76 5.54
N MET A 230 -10.88 6.35 6.07
CA MET A 230 -10.74 7.78 6.31
C MET A 230 -9.88 8.39 5.21
N HIS A 231 -10.49 9.23 4.37
CA HIS A 231 -9.80 9.87 3.26
C HIS A 231 -10.51 11.18 2.88
N PRO A 232 -9.80 12.26 2.49
CA PRO A 232 -10.45 13.53 2.12
C PRO A 232 -11.41 13.38 0.94
N ILE A 233 -11.03 12.54 -0.04
CA ILE A 233 -11.85 12.24 -1.21
C ILE A 233 -12.76 11.05 -0.96
N LYS A 234 -14.07 11.24 -1.17
CA LYS A 234 -15.09 10.18 -1.04
C LYS A 234 -14.97 9.12 -2.14
N ASP A 235 -14.64 7.88 -1.76
CA ASP A 235 -14.73 6.73 -2.66
C ASP A 235 -16.10 6.03 -2.56
N ASN A 236 -16.93 6.24 -3.58
CA ASN A 236 -18.24 5.59 -3.69
C ASN A 236 -18.16 4.09 -4.03
N ALA A 237 -17.03 3.61 -4.54
CA ALA A 237 -16.83 2.20 -4.88
C ALA A 237 -16.59 1.34 -3.63
N LEU A 238 -15.97 1.91 -2.58
CA LEU A 238 -15.72 1.20 -1.32
C LEU A 238 -17.03 0.79 -0.62
N ALA A 239 -18.05 1.65 -0.66
CA ALA A 239 -19.37 1.35 -0.10
C ALA A 239 -20.06 0.14 -0.77
N ASN A 240 -19.64 -0.22 -2.00
CA ASN A 240 -20.15 -1.39 -2.70
C ASN A 240 -19.37 -2.69 -2.40
N LEU A 241 -18.19 -2.61 -1.77
CA LEU A 241 -17.37 -3.79 -1.47
C LEU A 241 -17.93 -4.62 -0.32
N CYS A 242 -18.41 -3.98 0.75
CA CYS A 242 -18.98 -4.66 1.91
C CYS A 242 -20.11 -3.84 2.55
N ARG A 243 -21.06 -4.51 3.21
CA ARG A 243 -22.13 -3.84 3.98
C ARG A 243 -21.62 -3.16 5.25
N SER A 244 -20.48 -3.60 5.78
CA SER A 244 -19.82 -3.08 6.99
C SER A 244 -18.66 -2.10 6.69
N SER A 245 -18.65 -1.49 5.50
CA SER A 245 -17.67 -0.44 5.16
C SER A 245 -18.22 0.95 5.46
N PHE A 246 -17.46 1.74 6.21
CA PHE A 246 -17.75 3.12 6.57
C PHE A 246 -16.69 4.01 5.92
N CYS A 247 -17.11 4.88 4.99
CA CYS A 247 -16.23 5.90 4.42
C CYS A 247 -16.45 7.22 5.15
N ILE A 248 -15.38 7.78 5.70
CA ILE A 248 -15.37 9.05 6.43
C ILE A 248 -14.53 10.03 5.63
N THR A 249 -15.18 11.10 5.17
CA THR A 249 -14.51 12.25 4.55
C THR A 249 -14.12 13.22 5.64
N HIS A 250 -12.86 13.64 5.63
CA HIS A 250 -12.33 14.63 6.56
C HIS A 250 -11.65 15.77 5.79
N GLU A 251 -11.40 16.88 6.48
CA GLU A 251 -10.65 18.01 5.91
C GLU A 251 -9.19 17.63 5.62
N VAL A 252 -8.59 18.29 4.62
CA VAL A 252 -7.20 18.06 4.23
C VAL A 252 -6.25 18.53 5.33
N GLY A 253 -5.34 17.68 5.77
CA GLY A 253 -4.42 17.99 6.87
C GLY A 253 -4.93 17.59 8.25
N ALA A 254 -6.11 16.97 8.33
CA ALA A 254 -6.68 16.49 9.59
C ALA A 254 -6.14 15.11 10.03
N GLU A 255 -5.21 14.49 9.30
CA GLU A 255 -4.72 13.13 9.57
C GLU A 255 -4.05 13.00 10.94
N GLU A 256 -3.42 14.08 11.41
CA GLU A 256 -2.87 14.18 12.76
C GLU A 256 -3.97 14.07 13.83
N ILE A 257 -5.10 14.73 13.60
CA ILE A 257 -6.28 14.69 14.48
C ILE A 257 -6.89 13.29 14.50
N LEU A 258 -6.99 12.63 13.34
CA LEU A 258 -7.54 11.27 13.25
C LEU A 258 -6.72 10.26 14.06
N LEU A 259 -5.40 10.36 14.00
CA LEU A 259 -4.52 9.48 14.76
C LEU A 259 -4.56 9.81 16.26
N GLY A 260 -4.62 11.10 16.61
CA GLY A 260 -4.81 11.55 17.99
C GLY A 260 -6.15 11.07 18.58
N MET A 261 -7.22 11.07 17.77
CA MET A 261 -8.51 10.50 18.12
C MET A 261 -8.40 9.01 18.45
N LEU A 262 -7.69 8.22 17.63
CA LEU A 262 -7.49 6.79 17.90
C LEU A 262 -6.70 6.54 19.20
N LEU A 263 -5.65 7.33 19.47
CA LEU A 263 -4.91 7.24 20.73
C LEU A 263 -5.81 7.52 21.94
N LYS A 264 -6.66 8.54 21.83
CA LYS A 264 -7.59 8.91 22.89
C LYS A 264 -8.66 7.85 23.13
N MET A 265 -9.22 7.26 22.08
CA MET A 265 -10.16 6.13 22.19
C MET A 265 -9.56 4.91 22.90
N LEU A 266 -8.24 4.75 22.83
CA LEU A 266 -7.51 3.66 23.48
C LEU A 266 -6.94 4.05 24.86
N ASN A 267 -7.24 5.26 25.34
CA ASN A 267 -6.70 5.83 26.59
C ASN A 267 -5.16 5.83 26.64
N ILE A 268 -4.51 6.10 25.48
CA ILE A 268 -3.06 6.22 25.38
C ILE A 268 -2.66 7.69 25.42
N GLU A 269 -2.13 8.13 26.56
CA GLU A 269 -1.52 9.46 26.67
C GLU A 269 -0.17 9.53 25.97
N SER A 270 0.10 10.66 25.32
CA SER A 270 1.39 10.96 24.70
C SER A 270 1.72 12.45 24.70
N VAL A 271 3.01 12.78 24.68
CA VAL A 271 3.49 14.16 24.52
C VAL A 271 3.04 14.73 23.16
N ALA A 272 3.06 13.89 22.12
CA ALA A 272 2.58 14.19 20.77
C ALA A 272 1.08 14.54 20.72
N LEU A 273 0.25 13.87 21.52
CA LEU A 273 -1.17 14.16 21.67
C LEU A 273 -1.37 15.46 22.47
N LYS A 274 -0.57 15.69 23.51
CA LYS A 274 -0.60 16.92 24.29
C LYS A 274 -0.20 18.12 23.45
N SER A 275 0.84 18.03 22.61
CA SER A 275 1.22 19.13 21.71
C SER A 275 0.11 19.48 20.71
N LEU A 276 -0.64 18.49 20.23
CA LEU A 276 -1.82 18.72 19.39
C LEU A 276 -2.94 19.41 20.18
N GLU A 277 -3.26 18.95 21.39
CA GLU A 277 -4.26 19.57 22.26
C GLU A 277 -3.87 21.00 22.67
N ASP A 278 -2.59 21.25 22.99
CA ASP A 278 -2.04 22.52 23.45
C ASP A 278 -1.94 23.55 22.33
N SER A 279 -1.62 23.13 21.10
CA SER A 279 -1.64 24.01 19.91
C SER A 279 -3.01 24.67 19.68
N LYS A 280 -4.08 24.07 20.23
CA LYS A 280 -5.47 24.50 20.09
C LYS A 280 -6.07 25.14 21.35
N GLN A 281 -5.42 25.03 22.51
CA GLN A 281 -5.87 25.70 23.75
C GLN A 281 -5.79 27.24 23.69
N SER A 282 -5.07 27.82 22.71
CA SER A 282 -4.93 29.27 22.54
C SER A 282 -6.14 29.98 21.91
N ILE A 283 -7.18 29.24 21.49
CA ILE A 283 -8.42 29.78 20.90
C ILE A 283 -9.61 29.33 21.76
N VAL A 284 -9.76 29.84 22.98
CA VAL A 284 -10.96 29.57 23.77
C VAL A 284 -11.44 30.82 24.49
N ASP A 285 -12.54 31.39 23.99
CA ASP A 285 -13.44 32.23 24.78
C ASP A 285 -14.27 31.33 25.71
N GLU A 286 -14.18 31.55 27.03
CA GLU A 286 -14.97 30.87 28.06
C GLU A 286 -16.50 30.99 27.84
N ALA A 287 -16.94 31.96 27.05
CA ALA A 287 -18.36 32.18 26.74
C ALA A 287 -18.94 31.10 25.79
N ALA A 288 -18.18 30.62 24.81
CA ALA A 288 -18.61 29.56 23.90
C ALA A 288 -18.73 28.19 24.59
N LEU A 289 -17.98 28.00 25.69
CA LEU A 289 -17.98 26.85 26.61
C LEU A 289 -19.37 26.59 27.20
N LYS A 290 -20.03 27.64 27.69
CA LYS A 290 -21.33 27.54 28.37
C LYS A 290 -22.50 27.34 27.40
N ALA A 291 -22.40 27.89 26.18
CA ALA A 291 -23.45 27.77 25.17
C ALA A 291 -23.60 26.33 24.63
N LEU A 292 -22.47 25.65 24.36
CA LEU A 292 -22.47 24.27 23.85
C LEU A 292 -22.91 23.23 24.89
N GLU A 293 -22.58 23.44 26.17
CA GLU A 293 -23.06 22.57 27.26
C GLU A 293 -24.59 22.66 27.44
N GLU A 294 -25.17 23.85 27.25
CA GLU A 294 -26.61 24.05 27.26
C GLU A 294 -27.31 23.44 26.03
N GLU A 295 -26.71 23.51 24.84
CA GLU A 295 -27.25 22.86 23.64
C GLU A 295 -27.24 21.33 23.75
N ARG A 296 -26.17 20.74 24.32
CA ARG A 296 -26.09 19.29 24.50
C ARG A 296 -27.07 18.77 25.56
N LYS A 297 -27.29 19.51 26.65
CA LYS A 297 -28.34 19.17 27.64
C LYS A 297 -29.72 19.14 26.99
N LYS A 298 -30.03 20.14 26.17
CA LYS A 298 -31.30 20.20 25.44
C LYS A 298 -31.46 19.04 24.45
N ALA A 299 -30.40 18.62 23.77
CA ALA A 299 -30.44 17.49 22.85
C ALA A 299 -30.67 16.14 23.55
N LEU A 300 -30.07 15.92 24.73
CA LEU A 300 -30.32 14.73 25.55
C LEU A 300 -31.75 14.70 26.12
N GLU A 301 -32.25 15.84 26.62
CA GLU A 301 -33.62 15.95 27.13
C GLU A 301 -34.67 15.71 26.02
N GLN A 302 -34.38 16.11 24.79
CA GLN A 302 -35.25 15.86 23.63
C GLN A 302 -35.21 14.40 23.16
N ALA A 303 -34.07 13.72 23.27
CA ALA A 303 -33.95 12.29 22.95
C ALA A 303 -34.71 11.41 23.95
N GLU A 304 -34.73 11.79 25.23
CA GLU A 304 -35.51 11.11 26.28
C GLU A 304 -37.02 11.36 26.13
N GLN A 305 -37.44 12.51 25.60
CA GLN A 305 -38.85 12.84 25.36
C GLN A 305 -39.39 12.32 24.00
N GLY A 306 -38.51 11.91 23.09
CA GLY A 306 -38.89 11.37 21.76
C GLY A 306 -39.42 9.93 21.76
N CYS A 307 -39.37 9.23 22.88
CA CYS A 307 -39.84 7.85 22.98
C CYS A 307 -41.17 7.75 23.75
N SER A 308 -42.23 8.37 23.23
CA SER A 308 -43.58 7.96 23.58
C SER A 308 -44.56 8.19 22.42
N ILE A 309 -45.37 7.13 22.17
CA ILE A 309 -46.58 7.06 21.34
C ILE A 309 -46.37 6.67 19.87
N GLY A 310 -46.85 5.48 19.52
CA GLY A 310 -47.11 5.11 18.13
C GLY A 310 -47.34 3.62 17.80
N GLU A 311 -47.91 2.79 18.67
CA GLU A 311 -48.45 1.49 18.23
C GLU A 311 -49.69 1.73 17.37
N ASN A 312 -49.56 1.61 16.04
CA ASN A 312 -50.70 1.46 15.15
C ASN A 312 -50.99 -0.03 14.96
N LYS A 313 -52.15 -0.44 15.53
CA LYS A 313 -52.87 -1.67 15.23
C LYS A 313 -53.38 -1.62 13.79
N GLU A 314 -53.02 -2.62 12.99
CA GLU A 314 -53.86 -3.09 11.88
C GLU A 314 -54.34 -4.51 12.18
N GLU A 315 -55.60 -4.72 11.82
CA GLU A 315 -56.49 -5.79 12.24
C GLU A 315 -56.10 -7.17 11.67
N ASN A 316 -56.24 -8.21 12.48
CA ASN A 316 -56.59 -9.54 11.98
C ASN A 316 -57.62 -10.18 12.92
N LYS A 317 -58.86 -10.30 12.43
CA LYS A 317 -59.89 -11.16 13.02
C LYS A 317 -59.66 -12.60 12.57
N THR A 318 -59.49 -13.52 13.51
CA THR A 318 -60.31 -14.75 13.57
C THR A 318 -60.07 -15.50 14.89
N GLU A 319 -61.15 -16.12 15.34
CA GLU A 319 -61.44 -16.67 16.66
C GLU A 319 -60.65 -17.95 16.97
N ALA A 320 -60.30 -18.18 18.26
CA ALA A 320 -60.91 -19.22 19.10
C ALA A 320 -60.10 -19.54 20.39
N ALA A 321 -60.87 -19.71 21.48
CA ALA A 321 -60.62 -20.53 22.68
C ALA A 321 -59.66 -20.05 23.80
N THR A 322 -60.27 -19.80 24.96
CA THR A 322 -59.74 -19.71 26.34
C THR A 322 -59.44 -21.11 26.93
N PRO A 323 -58.94 -21.30 28.20
CA PRO A 323 -58.41 -20.35 29.22
C PRO A 323 -57.11 -20.79 29.98
N LYS A 324 -56.55 -19.83 30.76
CA LYS A 324 -55.81 -19.95 32.06
C LYS A 324 -54.44 -20.63 32.12
N GLU A 325 -53.43 -19.92 32.63
CA GLU A 325 -52.98 -19.98 34.05
C GLU A 325 -51.93 -18.90 34.35
N GLU A 326 -52.00 -18.38 35.58
CA GLU A 326 -51.08 -17.43 36.19
C GLU A 326 -49.78 -18.15 36.58
N HIS A 327 -48.61 -17.51 36.44
CA HIS A 327 -47.65 -17.39 37.53
C HIS A 327 -46.57 -16.36 37.17
N GLN A 328 -46.45 -15.37 38.07
CA GLN A 328 -45.34 -14.45 38.19
C GLN A 328 -44.10 -15.23 38.62
N GLU A 329 -42.95 -14.91 38.05
CA GLU A 329 -41.70 -14.91 38.82
C GLU A 329 -40.72 -13.91 38.19
N GLU A 330 -40.44 -12.88 38.98
CA GLU A 330 -39.44 -11.85 38.75
C GLU A 330 -38.05 -12.49 38.76
N ASN A 331 -37.21 -12.14 37.79
CA ASN A 331 -35.77 -12.18 37.98
C ASN A 331 -35.14 -10.92 37.37
N LYS A 332 -34.82 -9.98 38.27
CA LYS A 332 -33.98 -8.82 38.00
C LYS A 332 -32.56 -9.30 37.77
N THR A 333 -32.09 -9.27 36.53
CA THR A 333 -30.65 -9.21 36.23
C THR A 333 -30.27 -7.76 36.01
N GLU A 334 -29.59 -7.19 37.01
CA GLU A 334 -28.93 -5.89 36.94
C GLU A 334 -27.89 -5.89 35.82
N VAL A 335 -28.11 -5.09 34.78
CA VAL A 335 -27.10 -4.78 33.77
C VAL A 335 -26.21 -3.68 34.36
N LYS A 336 -24.95 -4.00 34.60
CA LYS A 336 -23.91 -3.01 34.93
C LYS A 336 -23.69 -2.12 33.71
N GLU A 337 -24.10 -0.86 33.81
CA GLU A 337 -23.77 0.20 32.86
C GLU A 337 -22.26 0.46 32.88
N GLU A 338 -21.55 0.00 31.85
CA GLU A 338 -20.18 0.44 31.58
C GLU A 338 -20.23 1.92 31.16
N LYS A 339 -19.71 2.79 32.04
CA LYS A 339 -19.59 4.23 31.80
C LYS A 339 -18.65 4.47 30.62
N ILE A 340 -19.20 4.86 29.47
CA ILE A 340 -18.45 5.41 28.34
C ILE A 340 -17.89 6.77 28.78
N GLU A 341 -16.56 6.90 28.81
CA GLU A 341 -15.89 8.16 29.13
C GLU A 341 -16.27 9.23 28.08
N VAL A 342 -16.80 10.36 28.56
CA VAL A 342 -17.25 11.47 27.73
C VAL A 342 -16.03 12.13 27.05
N PRO A 343 -16.01 12.31 25.71
CA PRO A 343 -14.91 12.99 25.04
C PRO A 343 -14.76 14.42 25.59
N THR A 344 -13.52 14.79 25.94
CA THR A 344 -13.17 16.11 26.49
C THR A 344 -13.49 17.22 25.47
N LYS A 345 -13.82 18.45 25.91
CA LYS A 345 -14.18 19.57 25.00
C LYS A 345 -13.14 19.81 23.89
N THR A 346 -11.86 19.66 24.22
CA THR A 346 -10.75 19.74 23.26
C THR A 346 -10.89 18.72 22.13
N THR A 347 -11.33 17.50 22.45
CA THR A 347 -11.59 16.44 21.46
C THR A 347 -12.76 16.79 20.56
N TYR A 348 -13.81 17.39 21.10
CA TYR A 348 -14.94 17.83 20.29
C TYR A 348 -14.53 18.89 19.26
N LEU A 349 -13.75 19.90 19.67
CA LEU A 349 -13.23 20.93 18.76
C LEU A 349 -12.34 20.34 17.66
N LEU A 350 -11.47 19.40 18.03
CA LEU A 350 -10.62 18.69 17.08
C LEU A 350 -11.45 17.87 16.07
N LEU A 351 -12.50 17.20 16.53
CA LEU A 351 -13.40 16.43 15.66
C LEU A 351 -14.17 17.34 14.70
N GLU A 352 -14.64 18.51 15.15
CA GLU A 352 -15.27 19.51 14.28
C GLU A 352 -14.31 20.02 13.19
N GLU A 353 -13.05 20.30 13.55
CA GLU A 353 -12.03 20.72 12.58
C GLU A 353 -11.73 19.62 11.54
N ALA A 354 -11.76 18.36 11.96
CA ALA A 354 -11.63 17.21 11.06
C ALA A 354 -12.91 16.94 10.23
N GLY A 355 -14.02 17.63 10.49
CA GLY A 355 -15.32 17.36 9.86
C GLY A 355 -15.98 16.05 10.32
N ILE A 356 -15.65 15.56 11.52
CA ILE A 356 -16.14 14.30 12.07
C ILE A 356 -17.22 14.56 13.13
N ASN A 357 -18.41 14.02 12.89
CA ASN A 357 -19.52 14.10 13.84
C ASN A 357 -19.32 13.14 15.03
N LEU A 358 -19.93 13.49 16.18
CA LEU A 358 -19.88 12.67 17.40
C LEU A 358 -20.44 11.25 17.20
N GLU A 359 -21.50 11.09 16.42
CA GLU A 359 -22.04 9.76 16.10
C GLU A 359 -21.02 8.86 15.39
N THR A 360 -20.18 9.45 14.53
CA THR A 360 -19.13 8.73 13.81
C THR A 360 -18.04 8.31 14.78
N TYR A 361 -17.65 9.21 15.69
CA TYR A 361 -16.71 8.92 16.78
C TYR A 361 -17.16 7.72 17.64
N GLU A 362 -18.41 7.72 18.11
CA GLU A 362 -18.96 6.64 18.93
C GLU A 362 -19.03 5.30 18.16
N LYS A 363 -19.37 5.33 16.88
CA LYS A 363 -19.37 4.13 16.02
C LYS A 363 -17.97 3.53 15.87
N ILE A 364 -16.94 4.37 15.68
CA ILE A 364 -15.55 3.92 15.59
C ILE A 364 -15.11 3.30 16.91
N LEU A 365 -15.40 3.96 18.05
CA LEU A 365 -15.07 3.46 19.38
C LEU A 365 -15.70 2.08 19.64
N ALA A 366 -16.99 1.93 19.31
CA ALA A 366 -17.70 0.67 19.48
C ALA A 366 -17.12 -0.46 18.60
N LEU A 367 -16.62 -0.14 17.39
CA LEU A 367 -15.96 -1.11 16.51
C LEU A 367 -14.58 -1.49 17.04
N LEU A 368 -13.81 -0.52 17.53
CA LEU A 368 -12.49 -0.74 18.14
C LEU A 368 -12.59 -1.65 19.36
N GLN A 369 -13.53 -1.38 20.27
CA GLN A 369 -13.73 -2.19 21.49
C GLN A 369 -14.16 -3.64 21.21
N LYS A 370 -14.89 -3.88 20.11
CA LYS A 370 -15.31 -5.22 19.69
C LYS A 370 -14.23 -5.99 18.94
N SER A 371 -13.20 -5.31 18.46
CA SER A 371 -12.18 -5.88 17.59
C SER A 371 -10.99 -6.43 18.36
N ASN A 372 -10.61 -7.68 18.08
CA ASN A 372 -9.44 -8.33 18.69
C ASN A 372 -8.20 -8.30 17.78
N ASN A 373 -8.38 -8.04 16.49
CA ASN A 373 -7.31 -7.99 15.49
C ASN A 373 -7.59 -6.84 14.53
N THR A 374 -6.93 -5.72 14.79
CA THR A 374 -7.16 -4.45 14.08
C THR A 374 -5.95 -4.09 13.25
N LEU A 375 -6.17 -3.90 11.96
CA LEU A 375 -5.14 -3.45 11.02
C LEU A 375 -5.33 -1.96 10.75
N LEU A 376 -4.25 -1.20 10.82
CA LEU A 376 -4.22 0.21 10.42
C LEU A 376 -3.36 0.36 9.16
N VAL A 377 -3.97 0.76 8.05
CA VAL A 377 -3.29 1.04 6.78
C VAL A 377 -2.99 2.53 6.70
N VAL A 378 -1.71 2.86 6.56
CA VAL A 378 -1.20 4.23 6.44
C VAL A 378 -0.70 4.41 5.00
N GLY A 379 -1.28 5.34 4.28
CA GLY A 379 -0.91 5.63 2.90
C GLY A 379 0.19 6.68 2.76
N GLU A 380 0.50 6.99 1.50
CA GLU A 380 1.59 7.87 1.11
C GLU A 380 1.39 9.33 1.52
N GLU A 381 0.14 9.81 1.51
CA GLU A 381 -0.19 11.22 1.79
C GLU A 381 0.33 11.65 3.17
N ILE A 382 0.35 10.72 4.13
CA ILE A 382 0.78 10.94 5.50
C ILE A 382 2.27 11.29 5.58
N TYR A 383 3.11 10.75 4.69
CA TYR A 383 4.55 11.02 4.72
C TYR A 383 4.88 12.44 4.30
N SER A 384 4.09 13.00 3.37
CA SER A 384 4.22 14.38 2.89
C SER A 384 3.52 15.43 3.79
N HIS A 385 2.86 14.98 4.86
CA HIS A 385 2.10 15.86 5.74
C HIS A 385 3.00 16.83 6.52
N LYS A 386 2.54 18.07 6.75
CA LYS A 386 3.32 19.10 7.48
C LYS A 386 3.71 18.65 8.89
N GLN A 387 2.83 17.88 9.53
CA GLN A 387 3.03 17.30 10.86
C GLN A 387 3.40 15.81 10.80
N ALA A 388 3.99 15.34 9.69
CA ALA A 388 4.39 13.93 9.52
C ALA A 388 5.26 13.42 10.69
N HIS A 389 6.12 14.28 11.24
CA HIS A 389 6.93 13.96 12.41
C HIS A 389 6.09 13.64 13.65
N ASN A 390 5.05 14.43 13.96
CA ASN A 390 4.18 14.16 15.10
C ASN A 390 3.30 12.92 14.86
N ILE A 391 2.83 12.75 13.63
CA ILE A 391 2.07 11.55 13.21
C ILE A 391 2.91 10.28 13.40
N ALA A 392 4.18 10.30 12.99
CA ALA A 392 5.09 9.16 13.17
C ALA A 392 5.26 8.79 14.65
N LYS A 393 5.41 9.79 15.55
CA LYS A 393 5.47 9.56 17.01
C LYS A 393 4.20 8.92 17.54
N MET A 394 3.03 9.43 17.15
CA MET A 394 1.74 8.85 17.55
C MET A 394 1.55 7.42 17.02
N LEU A 395 1.96 7.17 15.78
CA LEU A 395 1.85 5.86 15.14
C LEU A 395 2.75 4.83 15.82
N ARG A 396 3.97 5.24 16.20
CA ARG A 396 4.89 4.41 16.97
C ARG A 396 4.29 3.99 18.31
N LEU A 397 3.72 4.95 19.05
CA LEU A 397 3.07 4.69 20.33
C LEU A 397 1.88 3.76 20.18
N LEU A 398 1.08 3.96 19.13
CA LEU A 398 -0.03 3.08 18.81
C LEU A 398 0.46 1.65 18.50
N ALA A 399 1.54 1.50 17.74
CA ALA A 399 2.12 0.19 17.44
C ALA A 399 2.68 -0.53 18.70
N GLN A 400 3.23 0.22 19.65
CA GLN A 400 3.87 -0.33 20.85
C GLN A 400 2.89 -0.61 21.99
N LYS A 401 1.89 0.26 22.19
CA LYS A 401 0.99 0.22 23.34
C LYS A 401 -0.39 -0.36 23.04
N SER A 402 -0.72 -0.62 21.78
CA SER A 402 -2.01 -1.18 21.38
C SER A 402 -1.87 -2.50 20.62
N ALA A 403 -2.98 -3.21 20.47
CA ALA A 403 -3.06 -4.39 19.62
C ALA A 403 -3.20 -4.07 18.12
N ILE A 404 -3.24 -2.79 17.75
CA ILE A 404 -3.38 -2.35 16.36
C ILE A 404 -2.06 -2.58 15.63
N LYS A 405 -2.14 -3.22 14.46
CA LYS A 405 -1.01 -3.52 13.60
C LYS A 405 -0.94 -2.51 12.46
N PRO A 406 -0.01 -1.54 12.49
CA PRO A 406 0.15 -0.62 11.37
C PRO A 406 0.85 -1.28 10.18
N ILE A 407 0.34 -1.05 8.99
CA ILE A 407 1.01 -1.30 7.72
C ILE A 407 1.18 0.03 6.98
N LEU A 408 2.42 0.36 6.68
CA LEU A 408 2.80 1.51 5.88
C LEU A 408 2.81 1.08 4.42
N ILE A 409 2.11 1.78 3.53
CA ILE A 409 2.25 1.56 2.09
C ILE A 409 3.41 2.43 1.60
N PRO A 410 4.52 1.85 1.11
CA PRO A 410 5.60 2.65 0.54
C PRO A 410 5.14 3.33 -0.76
N PRO A 411 5.62 4.56 -1.04
CA PRO A 411 5.18 5.38 -2.19
C PRO A 411 5.54 4.77 -3.55
N SER A 412 6.67 4.07 -3.63
CA SER A 412 7.16 3.46 -4.86
C SER A 412 7.59 2.01 -4.64
N ALA A 413 7.90 1.31 -5.74
CA ALA A 413 8.12 -0.14 -5.73
C ALA A 413 9.23 -0.61 -4.80
N ASN A 414 10.36 0.12 -4.77
CA ASN A 414 11.48 -0.17 -3.89
C ASN A 414 11.75 0.96 -2.88
N ALA A 415 10.77 1.82 -2.59
CA ALA A 415 10.94 2.94 -1.65
C ALA A 415 11.54 2.52 -0.31
N LEU A 416 11.12 1.37 0.24
CA LEU A 416 11.66 0.87 1.51
C LEU A 416 13.14 0.48 1.41
N GLY A 417 13.56 -0.14 0.29
CA GLY A 417 14.97 -0.46 0.04
C GLY A 417 15.81 0.80 -0.12
N ILE A 418 15.34 1.74 -0.95
CA ILE A 418 16.00 3.03 -1.18
C ILE A 418 16.14 3.82 0.11
N ALA A 419 15.06 3.98 0.88
CA ALA A 419 15.08 4.69 2.17
C ALA A 419 16.01 4.02 3.19
N SER A 420 16.21 2.70 3.10
CA SER A 420 17.09 1.95 4.02
C SER A 420 18.57 2.00 3.60
N ILE A 421 18.88 2.26 2.33
CA ILE A 421 20.25 2.20 1.80
C ILE A 421 20.83 3.60 1.58
N CYS A 422 20.09 4.48 0.93
CA CYS A 422 20.59 5.78 0.48
C CYS A 422 20.38 6.87 1.53
N GLN A 423 21.30 7.83 1.62
CA GLN A 423 21.08 9.06 2.37
C GLN A 423 20.40 10.10 1.45
N LEU A 424 19.07 10.18 1.54
CA LEU A 424 18.28 11.07 0.69
C LEU A 424 18.33 12.52 1.21
N SER A 425 18.39 13.46 0.28
CA SER A 425 18.36 14.90 0.54
C SER A 425 17.05 15.50 0.06
N GLU A 426 16.63 16.59 0.68
CA GLU A 426 15.49 17.37 0.21
C GLU A 426 15.84 18.05 -1.12
N GLU A 427 14.96 17.94 -2.09
CA GLU A 427 15.16 18.57 -3.39
C GLU A 427 14.84 20.07 -3.28
N ILE A 428 15.89 20.90 -3.36
CA ILE A 428 15.77 22.35 -3.41
C ILE A 428 15.76 22.73 -4.89
N PHE A 429 14.80 23.56 -5.33
CA PHE A 429 14.61 23.96 -6.74
C PHE A 429 15.71 24.92 -7.27
N GLU A 430 16.97 24.65 -6.96
CA GLU A 430 18.12 25.38 -7.46
C GLU A 430 18.61 24.78 -8.80
N HIS A 431 19.32 25.58 -9.59
CA HIS A 431 19.88 25.19 -10.88
C HIS A 431 21.11 24.28 -10.72
N GLU A 432 20.94 23.16 -10.04
CA GLU A 432 21.97 22.13 -9.91
C GLU A 432 22.05 21.28 -11.18
N LYS A 433 23.24 20.81 -11.54
CA LYS A 433 23.41 19.84 -12.64
C LYS A 433 23.01 18.45 -12.16
N ILE A 434 21.86 17.97 -12.62
CA ILE A 434 21.24 16.74 -12.11
C ILE A 434 21.39 15.59 -13.11
N VAL A 435 21.98 14.48 -12.65
CA VAL A 435 21.95 13.22 -13.40
C VAL A 435 20.77 12.38 -12.93
N GLY A 436 19.89 11.99 -13.87
CA GLY A 436 18.74 11.13 -13.56
C GLY A 436 19.10 9.66 -13.78
N ILE A 437 18.97 8.81 -12.75
CA ILE A 437 19.13 7.35 -12.86
C ILE A 437 17.77 6.69 -12.64
N ARG A 438 17.23 6.04 -13.67
CA ARG A 438 15.81 5.60 -13.73
C ARG A 438 14.82 6.73 -13.42
N ALA A 439 15.25 7.97 -13.61
CA ALA A 439 14.48 9.19 -13.41
C ALA A 439 14.94 10.25 -14.42
N GLN A 440 14.17 11.32 -14.59
CA GLN A 440 14.54 12.41 -15.47
C GLN A 440 15.62 13.30 -14.82
N GLY A 441 16.55 13.79 -15.64
CA GLY A 441 17.57 14.78 -15.26
C GLY A 441 18.15 15.47 -16.49
N ASP A 442 19.16 16.32 -16.31
CA ASP A 442 19.89 16.98 -17.40
C ASP A 442 20.64 15.97 -18.28
N PHE A 443 21.14 14.90 -17.64
CA PHE A 443 21.63 13.70 -18.30
C PHE A 443 20.86 12.50 -17.77
N THR A 444 20.14 11.81 -18.64
CA THR A 444 19.22 10.74 -18.24
C THR A 444 19.78 9.36 -18.55
N ILE A 445 20.02 8.58 -17.50
CA ILE A 445 20.43 7.17 -17.51
C ILE A 445 19.20 6.32 -17.16
N ASN A 446 18.54 5.72 -18.15
CA ASN A 446 17.28 5.00 -17.94
C ASN A 446 17.10 3.86 -18.95
N SER A 447 16.11 3.00 -18.73
CA SER A 447 15.66 2.03 -19.73
C SER A 447 14.89 2.73 -20.85
N ASP A 448 14.95 2.16 -22.05
CA ASP A 448 14.35 2.73 -23.26
C ASP A 448 12.88 2.32 -23.40
N ASP A 449 11.99 3.32 -23.44
CA ASP A 449 10.56 3.10 -23.61
C ASP A 449 10.20 2.89 -25.09
N ARG A 450 10.19 1.63 -25.53
CA ARG A 450 9.85 1.28 -26.93
C ARG A 450 8.43 1.71 -27.32
N VAL A 451 7.52 1.83 -26.35
CA VAL A 451 6.09 2.10 -26.61
C VAL A 451 5.84 3.52 -27.13
N PHE A 452 6.67 4.50 -26.77
CA PHE A 452 6.43 5.90 -27.18
C PHE A 452 7.07 6.27 -28.53
N GLY A 453 7.94 5.42 -29.10
CA GLY A 453 8.57 5.66 -30.39
C GLY A 453 9.17 7.08 -30.52
N LYS A 454 9.14 7.67 -31.72
CA LYS A 454 9.65 9.04 -31.99
C LYS A 454 8.99 10.18 -31.18
N ASN A 455 7.99 9.87 -30.35
CA ASN A 455 7.29 10.80 -29.46
C ASN A 455 7.54 10.45 -27.97
N ALA A 456 8.70 9.86 -27.64
CA ALA A 456 9.13 9.69 -26.26
C ALA A 456 9.11 11.05 -25.53
N VAL A 457 8.43 11.10 -24.39
CA VAL A 457 8.26 12.32 -23.57
C VAL A 457 9.59 12.76 -22.97
N SER A 458 10.54 11.83 -22.83
CA SER A 458 11.87 12.06 -22.26
C SER A 458 12.97 11.44 -23.12
N LYS A 459 13.99 12.24 -23.43
CA LYS A 459 15.21 11.78 -24.09
C LYS A 459 16.04 10.96 -23.09
N VAL A 460 16.44 9.76 -23.49
CA VAL A 460 17.39 8.92 -22.72
C VAL A 460 18.76 9.09 -23.36
N ASP A 461 19.76 9.48 -22.56
CA ASP A 461 21.14 9.71 -23.03
C ASP A 461 21.99 8.43 -22.89
N PHE A 462 21.70 7.61 -21.88
CA PHE A 462 22.32 6.29 -21.67
C PHE A 462 21.26 5.23 -21.35
N ILE A 463 21.19 4.18 -22.18
CA ILE A 463 20.20 3.11 -22.07
C ILE A 463 20.69 2.01 -21.12
N LEU A 464 19.98 1.82 -20.01
CA LEU A 464 20.16 0.74 -19.04
C LEU A 464 19.22 -0.45 -19.31
N PRO A 465 19.56 -1.67 -18.84
CA PRO A 465 18.63 -2.79 -18.85
C PRO A 465 17.36 -2.45 -18.05
N SER A 466 16.21 -2.86 -18.57
CA SER A 466 14.95 -2.79 -17.84
C SER A 466 14.90 -3.81 -16.69
N LEU A 467 13.94 -3.64 -15.78
CA LEU A 467 13.85 -4.49 -14.59
C LEU A 467 13.52 -5.96 -14.91
N ASN A 468 12.93 -6.24 -16.08
CA ASN A 468 12.74 -7.61 -16.59
C ASN A 468 13.96 -8.15 -17.38
N GLN A 469 15.05 -7.39 -17.47
CA GLN A 469 16.31 -7.74 -18.13
C GLN A 469 17.50 -7.78 -17.16
N ILE A 470 17.28 -7.41 -15.90
CA ILE A 470 18.32 -7.28 -14.88
C ILE A 470 18.16 -8.31 -13.78
N GLU A 471 19.29 -8.66 -13.16
CA GLU A 471 19.33 -9.43 -11.93
C GLU A 471 19.55 -8.46 -10.75
N GLY A 472 18.79 -8.64 -9.67
CA GLY A 472 18.92 -7.77 -8.50
C GLY A 472 17.78 -8.02 -7.52
N THR A 473 17.64 -7.14 -6.53
CA THR A 473 16.64 -7.29 -5.48
C THR A 473 15.84 -6.01 -5.26
N ILE A 474 14.60 -6.17 -4.82
CA ILE A 474 13.75 -5.07 -4.34
C ILE A 474 13.17 -5.42 -2.97
N THR A 475 12.82 -4.41 -2.19
CA THR A 475 12.29 -4.56 -0.84
C THR A 475 10.81 -4.16 -0.82
N ASN A 476 9.94 -5.12 -0.56
CA ASN A 476 8.49 -4.90 -0.59
C ASN A 476 7.95 -4.29 0.72
N VAL A 477 6.64 -4.03 0.74
CA VAL A 477 5.87 -3.50 1.88
C VAL A 477 5.99 -4.31 3.18
N GLU A 478 6.24 -5.63 3.09
CA GLU A 478 6.43 -6.48 4.27
C GLU A 478 7.85 -6.35 4.87
N GLY A 479 8.75 -5.59 4.23
CA GLY A 479 10.17 -5.59 4.56
C GLY A 479 10.89 -6.84 4.07
N ARG A 480 10.39 -7.46 3.00
CA ARG A 480 11.02 -8.64 2.38
C ARG A 480 11.85 -8.22 1.20
N VAL A 481 13.12 -8.63 1.19
CA VAL A 481 14.02 -8.53 0.05
C VAL A 481 13.67 -9.65 -0.93
N LEU A 482 13.29 -9.29 -2.14
CA LEU A 482 12.76 -10.17 -3.16
C LEU A 482 13.67 -10.16 -4.40
N PRO A 483 14.05 -11.32 -4.95
CA PRO A 483 14.88 -11.38 -6.15
C PRO A 483 14.08 -11.04 -7.41
N LEU A 484 14.70 -10.28 -8.29
CA LEU A 484 14.35 -10.03 -9.67
C LEU A 484 15.19 -10.95 -10.54
N LYS A 485 14.53 -11.78 -11.35
CA LYS A 485 15.18 -12.62 -12.35
C LYS A 485 14.90 -12.08 -13.76
N PRO A 486 15.90 -12.05 -14.65
CA PRO A 486 15.78 -11.50 -15.98
C PRO A 486 15.00 -12.49 -16.85
N ALA A 487 14.01 -11.98 -17.56
CA ALA A 487 13.22 -12.72 -18.53
C ALA A 487 13.74 -12.56 -19.96
N LEU A 488 14.38 -11.43 -20.24
CA LEU A 488 14.90 -11.06 -21.55
C LEU A 488 16.40 -10.83 -21.45
N ARG A 489 17.10 -11.14 -22.53
CA ARG A 489 18.51 -10.78 -22.70
C ARG A 489 18.65 -9.27 -22.93
N PHE A 490 19.74 -8.71 -22.44
CA PHE A 490 20.17 -7.34 -22.71
C PHE A 490 21.64 -7.37 -23.15
N GLU A 491 21.96 -6.68 -24.24
CA GLU A 491 23.32 -6.54 -24.75
C GLU A 491 23.76 -5.09 -24.61
N GLY A 492 24.54 -4.79 -23.59
CA GLY A 492 25.01 -3.45 -23.32
C GLY A 492 25.59 -3.38 -21.92
N TYR A 493 25.95 -2.18 -21.52
CA TYR A 493 26.49 -1.92 -20.20
C TYR A 493 25.39 -1.62 -19.19
N ASP A 494 25.60 -2.02 -17.95
CA ASP A 494 24.72 -1.73 -16.83
C ASP A 494 25.32 -0.63 -15.92
N LEU A 495 24.70 -0.42 -14.75
CA LEU A 495 25.21 0.57 -13.80
C LEU A 495 26.56 0.14 -13.20
N SER A 496 26.81 -1.15 -12.98
CA SER A 496 28.08 -1.63 -12.44
C SER A 496 29.25 -1.33 -13.39
N ASP A 497 29.05 -1.46 -14.70
CA ASP A 497 30.04 -1.06 -15.71
C ASP A 497 30.37 0.43 -15.68
N ILE A 498 29.36 1.29 -15.46
CA ILE A 498 29.59 2.73 -15.28
C ILE A 498 30.43 2.97 -14.03
N MET A 499 30.13 2.27 -12.92
CA MET A 499 30.80 2.41 -11.63
C MET A 499 32.26 1.95 -11.65
N GLN A 500 32.63 0.98 -12.49
CA GLN A 500 34.03 0.58 -12.67
C GLN A 500 34.94 1.77 -13.09
N GLY A 501 34.39 2.76 -13.80
CA GLY A 501 35.11 4.00 -14.16
C GLY A 501 35.54 4.87 -12.97
N PHE A 502 35.02 4.56 -11.77
CA PHE A 502 35.30 5.24 -10.51
C PHE A 502 36.15 4.37 -9.56
N GLY A 503 36.55 3.15 -9.98
CA GLY A 503 37.39 2.25 -9.18
C GLY A 503 36.63 1.16 -8.41
N PHE A 504 35.34 0.99 -8.70
CA PHE A 504 34.54 -0.13 -8.19
C PHE A 504 34.98 -1.44 -8.85
N VAL A 505 34.91 -2.54 -8.11
CA VAL A 505 35.46 -3.85 -8.53
C VAL A 505 34.36 -4.79 -9.01
N GLU A 506 33.11 -4.50 -8.67
CA GLU A 506 31.95 -5.33 -9.01
C GLU A 506 31.71 -5.37 -10.52
N GLU A 507 31.73 -6.57 -11.11
CA GLU A 507 31.46 -6.78 -12.54
C GLU A 507 29.98 -6.90 -12.85
N ASN A 508 29.17 -7.33 -11.87
CA ASN A 508 27.73 -7.45 -11.98
C ASN A 508 27.04 -6.88 -10.74
N LEU A 509 25.80 -6.41 -10.90
CA LEU A 509 25.00 -5.93 -9.77
C LEU A 509 24.80 -6.97 -8.67
N THR A 510 24.64 -8.25 -9.01
CA THR A 510 24.40 -9.34 -8.05
C THR A 510 25.55 -9.56 -7.07
N GLU A 511 26.77 -9.14 -7.42
CA GLU A 511 27.92 -9.14 -6.52
C GLU A 511 27.76 -8.13 -5.37
N CYS A 512 26.88 -7.14 -5.52
CA CYS A 512 26.54 -6.20 -4.46
C CYS A 512 25.55 -6.79 -3.45
N THR A 513 24.77 -7.82 -3.81
CA THR A 513 23.66 -8.33 -2.97
C THR A 513 24.13 -8.79 -1.58
N HIS A 514 25.28 -9.47 -1.49
CA HIS A 514 25.84 -9.90 -0.19
C HIS A 514 26.53 -8.77 0.58
N LYS A 515 26.83 -7.64 -0.09
CA LYS A 515 27.50 -6.45 0.46
C LYS A 515 26.51 -5.37 0.92
N LEU A 516 25.19 -5.59 0.73
CA LEU A 516 24.15 -4.68 1.18
C LEU A 516 24.27 -4.40 2.70
N PRO A 517 23.91 -3.18 3.15
CA PRO A 517 24.22 -2.71 4.50
C PRO A 517 23.51 -3.53 5.58
N THR A 518 24.29 -4.27 6.36
CA THR A 518 23.78 -5.09 7.48
C THR A 518 23.17 -4.24 8.60
N GLU A 519 23.67 -3.00 8.77
CA GLU A 519 23.13 -2.00 9.69
C GLU A 519 21.68 -1.60 9.33
N ALA A 520 21.30 -1.70 8.06
CA ALA A 520 19.93 -1.46 7.60
C ALA A 520 19.04 -2.71 7.63
N GLY A 521 19.51 -3.81 8.23
CA GLY A 521 18.77 -5.06 8.37
C GLY A 521 18.93 -6.02 7.19
N PHE A 522 19.76 -5.71 6.19
CA PHE A 522 20.06 -6.64 5.10
C PHE A 522 20.92 -7.80 5.60
N LYS A 523 20.76 -8.97 4.98
CA LYS A 523 21.55 -10.16 5.31
C LYS A 523 22.64 -10.33 4.26
N SER A 524 23.84 -10.69 4.70
CA SER A 524 24.96 -11.01 3.81
C SER A 524 24.75 -12.39 3.19
N ILE A 525 23.91 -12.44 2.16
CA ILE A 525 23.54 -13.64 1.39
C ILE A 525 23.78 -13.32 -0.07
N GLU A 526 24.46 -14.20 -0.79
CA GLU A 526 24.67 -14.04 -2.24
C GLU A 526 23.34 -14.22 -3.00
N PHE A 527 23.22 -13.54 -4.13
CA PHE A 527 22.01 -13.52 -4.94
C PHE A 527 21.51 -14.92 -5.33
N ASP A 528 22.42 -15.83 -5.68
CA ASP A 528 22.11 -17.19 -6.13
C ASP A 528 21.44 -18.06 -5.05
N TYR A 529 21.65 -17.74 -3.77
CA TYR A 529 21.00 -18.43 -2.66
C TYR A 529 19.61 -17.90 -2.34
N LEU A 530 19.15 -16.82 -3.01
CA LEU A 530 17.80 -16.28 -2.81
C LEU A 530 16.74 -17.15 -3.49
N THR A 531 15.88 -17.73 -2.67
CA THR A 531 14.72 -18.50 -3.13
C THR A 531 13.59 -17.60 -3.62
N ASN A 532 12.74 -18.07 -4.55
CA ASN A 532 11.62 -17.29 -5.07
C ASN A 532 10.39 -18.16 -5.39
N TYR A 533 9.78 -18.78 -4.38
CA TYR A 533 8.59 -19.62 -4.55
C TYR A 533 7.68 -19.62 -3.31
N PHE A 534 6.46 -20.12 -3.49
CA PHE A 534 5.55 -20.48 -2.41
C PHE A 534 5.44 -22.01 -2.31
N THR A 535 5.26 -22.54 -1.11
CA THR A 535 4.89 -23.95 -0.93
C THR A 535 3.39 -24.14 -1.06
N ASN A 536 2.95 -25.39 -1.27
CA ASN A 536 1.53 -25.74 -1.35
C ASN A 536 0.72 -25.30 -0.11
N ASP A 537 1.37 -25.26 1.06
CA ASP A 537 0.78 -24.79 2.31
C ASP A 537 0.70 -23.25 2.42
N ARG A 538 1.00 -22.55 1.31
CA ARG A 538 1.00 -21.08 1.18
C ARG A 538 2.14 -20.36 1.89
N VAL A 539 3.11 -21.08 2.44
CA VAL A 539 4.27 -20.47 3.10
C VAL A 539 5.15 -19.76 2.07
N ASN A 540 5.50 -18.51 2.38
CA ASN A 540 6.31 -17.65 1.52
C ASN A 540 7.81 -17.86 1.75
N HIS A 541 8.49 -18.53 0.80
CA HIS A 541 9.94 -18.75 0.79
C HIS A 541 10.66 -17.79 -0.16
N ARG A 542 10.11 -16.61 -0.45
CA ARG A 542 10.75 -15.64 -1.34
C ARG A 542 11.76 -14.80 -0.58
N GLY A 543 13.01 -14.78 -1.03
CA GLY A 543 14.14 -14.08 -0.43
C GLY A 543 14.15 -14.14 1.10
N TYR A 544 14.26 -13.00 1.77
CA TYR A 544 14.29 -12.94 3.24
C TYR A 544 13.66 -11.67 3.79
N LEU A 545 13.24 -11.71 5.06
CA LEU A 545 12.80 -10.53 5.80
C LEU A 545 14.00 -9.76 6.33
N LEU A 546 13.96 -8.43 6.22
CA LEU A 546 14.90 -7.53 6.86
C LEU A 546 14.95 -7.80 8.38
N GLY A 547 16.16 -7.78 8.92
CA GLY A 547 16.40 -7.79 10.35
C GLY A 547 16.20 -6.41 10.97
N THR A 548 16.73 -6.25 12.17
CA THR A 548 16.63 -4.97 12.88
C THR A 548 17.36 -3.86 12.15
N SER A 549 16.69 -2.73 11.95
CA SER A 549 17.16 -1.62 11.11
C SER A 549 17.80 -0.50 11.94
N HIS A 550 18.73 0.24 11.34
CA HIS A 550 19.35 1.42 11.97
C HIS A 550 18.35 2.54 12.32
N PHE A 551 17.14 2.54 11.75
CA PHE A 551 16.08 3.46 12.18
C PHE A 551 15.74 3.30 13.67
N GLU A 552 15.94 2.11 14.26
CA GLU A 552 15.77 1.90 15.70
C GLU A 552 16.86 2.62 16.52
N ASN A 553 18.04 2.83 15.94
CA ASN A 553 19.13 3.58 16.57
C ASN A 553 18.91 5.09 16.45
N SER A 554 18.47 5.60 15.29
CA SER A 554 18.17 7.04 15.12
C SER A 554 17.09 7.52 16.07
N VAL A 555 16.12 6.66 16.38
CA VAL A 555 15.09 6.94 17.37
C VAL A 555 15.66 7.13 18.79
N LYS A 556 16.62 6.29 19.20
CA LYS A 556 17.27 6.44 20.53
C LYS A 556 18.09 7.72 20.64
N GLU A 557 18.58 8.25 19.51
CA GLU A 557 19.25 9.56 19.46
C GLU A 557 18.23 10.70 19.56
N HIS A 558 17.10 10.61 18.86
CA HIS A 558 16.01 11.58 18.98
C HIS A 558 15.42 11.65 20.39
N GLU A 559 15.25 10.50 21.07
CA GLU A 559 14.79 10.45 22.46
C GLU A 559 15.80 11.10 23.43
N LYS A 560 17.11 11.03 23.16
CA LYS A 560 18.13 11.71 23.98
C LYS A 560 18.09 13.22 23.81
N THR A 561 17.89 13.71 22.57
CA THR A 561 17.79 15.16 22.30
C THR A 561 16.53 15.81 22.89
N GLU A 562 15.44 15.04 23.11
CA GLU A 562 14.23 15.54 23.79
C GLU A 562 14.34 15.50 25.33
N CYS A 563 15.29 14.74 25.88
CA CYS A 563 15.49 14.61 27.32
C CYS A 563 16.60 15.52 27.89
N GLU A 564 17.29 16.31 27.06
CA GLU A 564 18.17 17.37 27.55
C GLU A 564 17.32 18.59 27.93
N PRO A 565 17.24 18.96 29.22
CA PRO A 565 16.52 20.16 29.63
C PRO A 565 17.25 21.39 29.07
N ILE A 566 16.50 22.27 28.40
CA ILE A 566 16.91 23.65 28.12
C ILE A 566 17.14 24.39 29.45
#